data_AF-A0A1B6F4K9-F1
#
_entry.id   AF-A0A1B6F4K9-F1
#
_cell.length_a   1.000
_cell.length_b   1.000
_cell.length_c   1.000
_cell.angle_alpha   90.00
_cell.angle_beta   90.00
_cell.angle_gamma   90.00
#
_symmetry.space_group_name_H-M   'P 1'
#
loop_
_entity.id
_entity.type
_entity.pdbx_description
1 polymer ?
#
loop_
_entity_poly.entity_id
_entity_poly.type
_entity_poly.pdbx_seq_one_letter_code
_entity_poly.pdbx_strand_id
1 'polypeptide(L)'
;MDKKEKHDDSSSNKIQEEMCVLEDNVKKLYEFRDHYFEHHAIEEAALKDQRVQDKLQETIRHFHNFDCSKMKPEARARYYYLLGRAHDVLSSHSPEAETALAKAVKLDPQLVEAWNQLGETYWKRNNVKEARNCFQGALNKKKNMVSLRNLSILVRQEHVATHEEKVKNIEEGLELARQAVEMEASDPESWMVLGNAYLATFFTVQQNPRTLKLAMAAYKRAEADAVGKNNPDLHYNKAVALKFEEEYASALEEFARACELNPSWDTPSSQQQQLIQYLDSTMDLVQSRGRLKAKKLQAFLQSIETKQLGPYEGGQYTAPNGLSVKLRLQPLSSLQTGINCEVVVLGKVICSVRNDDSVPFTFCLMDKDKSVCTVTVYNIASGKGVIIGDSVAIPEPFVTHVSFTYNSKKYSFTSIRVDNPLVMVVNCKKVGRDKLA
;
A
#
# COMPACT_ATOMS: atom_id res chain seq x y z
N MET A 1 -60.36 15.25 -26.43
CA MET A 1 -59.43 14.55 -25.51
C MET A 1 -57.96 14.84 -25.84
N ASP A 2 -57.64 15.37 -27.03
CA ASP A 2 -56.26 15.62 -27.50
C ASP A 2 -55.44 16.75 -26.84
N LYS A 3 -56.07 17.63 -26.04
CA LYS A 3 -55.33 18.70 -25.33
C LYS A 3 -54.73 18.25 -24.00
N LYS A 4 -55.22 17.17 -23.39
CA LYS A 4 -54.65 16.62 -22.14
C LYS A 4 -53.42 15.76 -22.42
N GLU A 5 -53.46 14.92 -23.44
CA GLU A 5 -52.32 14.06 -23.81
C GLU A 5 -51.11 14.86 -24.32
N LYS A 6 -51.30 15.92 -25.11
CA LYS A 6 -50.20 16.80 -25.55
C LYS A 6 -49.57 17.63 -24.43
N HIS A 7 -50.33 17.95 -23.38
CA HIS A 7 -49.84 18.77 -22.26
C HIS A 7 -49.07 17.93 -21.25
N ASP A 8 -49.46 16.66 -21.07
CA ASP A 8 -48.79 15.68 -20.20
C ASP A 8 -47.42 15.27 -20.78
N ASP A 9 -47.36 15.08 -22.10
CA ASP A 9 -46.14 14.71 -22.83
C ASP A 9 -45.11 15.85 -22.83
N SER A 10 -45.55 17.10 -22.97
CA SER A 10 -44.70 18.29 -22.86
C SER A 10 -44.15 18.50 -21.44
N SER A 11 -44.95 18.25 -20.39
CA SER A 11 -44.47 18.34 -19.00
C SER A 11 -43.52 17.20 -18.63
N SER A 12 -43.77 15.99 -19.14
CA SER A 12 -42.90 14.83 -18.95
C SER A 12 -41.52 15.05 -19.59
N ASN A 13 -41.48 15.60 -20.81
CA ASN A 13 -40.23 15.94 -21.48
C ASN A 13 -39.43 17.02 -20.73
N LYS A 14 -40.10 18.04 -20.21
CA LYS A 14 -39.45 19.10 -19.42
C LYS A 14 -38.81 18.56 -18.13
N ILE A 15 -39.50 17.68 -17.40
CA ILE A 15 -38.97 17.06 -16.17
C ILE A 15 -37.75 16.18 -16.49
N GLN A 16 -37.79 15.47 -17.62
CA GLN A 16 -36.67 14.64 -18.06
C GLN A 16 -35.45 15.49 -18.42
N GLU A 17 -35.64 16.61 -19.12
CA GLU A 17 -34.57 17.58 -19.44
C GLU A 17 -33.95 18.16 -18.17
N GLU A 18 -34.77 18.58 -17.21
CA GLU A 18 -34.29 19.10 -15.92
C GLU A 18 -33.54 18.03 -15.10
N MET A 19 -33.95 16.76 -15.14
CA MET A 19 -33.21 15.66 -14.52
C MET A 19 -31.84 15.43 -15.17
N CYS A 20 -31.76 15.51 -16.50
CA CYS A 20 -30.49 15.43 -17.22
C CYS A 20 -29.53 16.56 -16.81
N VAL A 21 -30.04 17.76 -16.53
CA VAL A 21 -29.22 18.87 -16.01
C VAL A 21 -28.66 18.55 -14.62
N LEU A 22 -29.45 17.95 -13.73
CA LEU A 22 -28.95 17.53 -12.41
C LEU A 22 -27.85 16.47 -12.56
N GLU A 23 -28.06 15.49 -13.43
CA GLU A 23 -27.08 14.44 -13.69
C GLU A 23 -25.77 14.98 -14.26
N ASP A 24 -25.83 15.88 -15.24
CA ASP A 24 -24.67 16.54 -15.83
C ASP A 24 -23.90 17.39 -14.79
N ASN A 25 -24.60 18.09 -13.90
CA ASN A 25 -23.96 18.85 -12.83
C ASN A 25 -23.24 17.95 -11.81
N VAL A 26 -23.84 16.81 -11.41
CA VAL A 26 -23.16 15.83 -10.55
C VAL A 26 -21.97 15.20 -11.25
N LYS A 27 -22.08 14.92 -12.56
CA LYS A 27 -20.96 14.42 -13.36
C LYS A 27 -19.79 15.42 -13.36
N LYS A 28 -20.07 16.69 -13.67
CA LYS A 28 -19.08 17.78 -13.66
C LYS A 28 -18.42 17.98 -12.29
N LEU A 29 -19.18 17.79 -11.21
CA LEU A 29 -18.64 17.85 -9.85
C LEU A 29 -17.59 16.76 -9.60
N TYR A 30 -17.86 15.52 -10.02
CA TYR A 30 -16.90 14.41 -9.88
C TYR A 30 -15.73 14.55 -10.86
N GLU A 31 -15.97 14.96 -12.11
CA GLU A 31 -14.90 15.26 -13.07
C GLU A 31 -13.95 16.33 -12.51
N PHE A 32 -14.49 17.40 -11.90
CA PHE A 32 -13.68 18.42 -11.24
C PHE A 32 -12.83 17.87 -10.09
N ARG A 33 -13.39 16.96 -9.27
CA ARG A 33 -12.67 16.34 -8.14
C ARG A 33 -11.58 15.37 -8.62
N ASP A 34 -11.92 14.50 -9.56
CA ASP A 34 -11.09 13.38 -9.99
C ASP A 34 -9.95 13.85 -10.90
N HIS A 35 -10.22 14.86 -11.73
CA HIS A 35 -9.26 15.47 -12.66
C HIS A 35 -8.72 16.82 -12.17
N TYR A 36 -8.81 17.10 -10.86
CA TYR A 36 -8.40 18.37 -10.27
C TYR A 36 -6.96 18.78 -10.67
N PHE A 37 -6.03 17.82 -10.63
CA PHE A 37 -4.61 18.03 -10.92
C PHE A 37 -4.25 18.06 -12.41
N GLU A 38 -5.22 17.87 -13.31
CA GLU A 38 -5.03 18.17 -14.74
C GLU A 38 -5.27 19.66 -15.06
N HIS A 39 -5.92 20.37 -14.14
CA HIS A 39 -6.34 21.76 -14.33
C HIS A 39 -5.79 22.72 -13.27
N HIS A 40 -5.18 22.20 -12.20
CA HIS A 40 -4.59 22.98 -11.11
C HIS A 40 -3.19 22.47 -10.81
N ALA A 41 -2.34 23.38 -10.38
CA ALA A 41 -0.96 23.04 -10.04
C ALA A 41 -0.90 22.22 -8.75
N ILE A 42 0.15 21.42 -8.57
CA ILE A 42 0.29 20.56 -7.39
C ILE A 42 0.41 21.37 -6.10
N GLU A 43 0.96 22.59 -6.18
CA GLU A 43 1.06 23.55 -5.09
C GLU A 43 -0.31 24.00 -4.56
N GLU A 44 -1.38 23.82 -5.35
CA GLU A 44 -2.76 24.12 -4.98
C GLU A 44 -3.50 22.92 -4.38
N ALA A 45 -2.82 21.80 -4.08
CA ALA A 45 -3.42 20.60 -3.52
C ALA A 45 -4.18 20.87 -2.20
N ALA A 46 -3.64 21.73 -1.34
CA ALA A 46 -4.28 22.12 -0.08
C ALA A 46 -5.62 22.85 -0.27
N LEU A 47 -5.89 23.41 -1.45
CA LEU A 47 -7.14 24.10 -1.79
C LEU A 47 -8.20 23.17 -2.40
N LYS A 48 -7.84 21.92 -2.73
CA LYS A 48 -8.70 20.98 -3.47
C LYS A 48 -10.04 20.77 -2.76
N ASP A 49 -10.00 20.38 -1.49
CA ASP A 49 -11.22 20.05 -0.74
C ASP A 49 -12.15 21.26 -0.61
N GLN A 50 -11.59 22.46 -0.37
CA GLN A 50 -12.38 23.69 -0.32
C GLN A 50 -13.03 24.00 -1.68
N ARG A 51 -12.29 23.87 -2.79
CA ARG A 51 -12.85 24.13 -4.13
C ARG A 51 -13.90 23.09 -4.54
N VAL A 52 -13.70 21.83 -4.15
CA VAL A 52 -14.70 20.77 -4.34
C VAL A 52 -15.94 21.08 -3.50
N GLN A 53 -15.78 21.57 -2.27
CA GLN A 53 -16.89 22.02 -1.42
C GLN A 53 -17.65 23.19 -2.06
N ASP A 54 -16.96 24.18 -2.62
CA ASP A 54 -17.61 25.30 -3.30
C ASP A 54 -18.41 24.82 -4.52
N LYS A 55 -17.83 23.91 -5.33
CA LYS A 55 -18.49 23.28 -6.48
C LYS A 55 -19.70 22.44 -6.07
N LEU A 56 -19.61 21.76 -4.93
CA LEU A 56 -20.73 21.04 -4.33
C LEU A 56 -21.88 22.01 -4.02
N GLN A 57 -21.61 23.15 -3.38
CA GLN A 57 -22.65 24.13 -3.06
C GLN A 57 -23.34 24.69 -4.32
N GLU A 58 -22.59 24.93 -5.41
CA GLU A 58 -23.18 25.27 -6.71
C GLU A 58 -24.11 24.16 -7.21
N THR A 59 -23.66 22.92 -7.15
CA THR A 59 -24.41 21.73 -7.60
C THR A 59 -25.71 21.58 -6.82
N ILE A 60 -25.66 21.69 -5.48
CA ILE A 60 -26.84 21.55 -4.60
C ILE A 60 -27.90 22.64 -4.85
N ARG A 61 -27.51 23.86 -5.27
CA ARG A 61 -28.50 24.90 -5.62
C ARG A 61 -29.42 24.47 -6.76
N HIS A 62 -28.94 23.67 -7.71
CA HIS A 62 -29.79 23.14 -8.78
C HIS A 62 -30.83 22.15 -8.25
N PHE A 63 -30.49 21.34 -7.24
CA PHE A 63 -31.43 20.43 -6.58
C PHE A 63 -32.52 21.18 -5.80
N HIS A 64 -32.18 22.26 -5.09
CA HIS A 64 -33.18 23.05 -4.36
C HIS A 64 -34.24 23.70 -5.27
N ASN A 65 -33.88 23.97 -6.53
CA ASN A 65 -34.78 24.56 -7.51
C ASN A 65 -35.64 23.52 -8.26
N PHE A 66 -35.47 22.23 -7.95
CA PHE A 66 -36.14 21.13 -8.64
C PHE A 66 -37.19 20.45 -7.73
N ASP A 67 -38.44 20.43 -8.15
CA ASP A 67 -39.53 19.76 -7.42
C ASP A 67 -39.72 18.31 -7.91
N CYS A 68 -39.15 17.36 -7.17
CA CYS A 68 -39.29 15.94 -7.49
C CYS A 68 -40.62 15.31 -7.02
N SER A 69 -41.51 16.05 -6.32
CA SER A 69 -42.67 15.46 -5.62
C SER A 69 -43.69 14.77 -6.55
N LYS A 70 -43.83 15.28 -7.78
CA LYS A 70 -44.81 14.81 -8.77
C LYS A 70 -44.27 13.72 -9.71
N MET A 71 -43.01 13.32 -9.53
CA MET A 71 -42.37 12.34 -10.39
C MET A 71 -42.74 10.89 -10.03
N LYS A 72 -42.59 9.97 -10.99
CA LYS A 72 -42.72 8.52 -10.75
C LYS A 72 -41.67 8.04 -9.71
N PRO A 73 -41.95 6.96 -8.94
CA PRO A 73 -41.03 6.45 -7.92
C PRO A 73 -39.60 6.24 -8.42
N GLU A 74 -39.42 5.69 -9.62
CA GLU A 74 -38.11 5.37 -10.21
C GLU A 74 -37.32 6.66 -10.52
N ALA A 75 -37.99 7.65 -11.08
CA ALA A 75 -37.38 8.94 -11.38
C ALA A 75 -37.05 9.74 -10.10
N ARG A 76 -37.86 9.59 -9.04
CA ARG A 76 -37.54 10.11 -7.70
C ARG A 76 -36.36 9.36 -7.08
N ALA A 77 -36.25 8.05 -7.26
CA ALA A 77 -35.11 7.28 -6.79
C ALA A 77 -33.82 7.80 -7.44
N ARG A 78 -33.84 8.05 -8.77
CA ARG A 78 -32.72 8.65 -9.49
C ARG A 78 -32.36 10.04 -8.96
N TYR A 79 -33.34 10.90 -8.71
CA TYR A 79 -33.13 12.21 -8.08
C TYR A 79 -32.39 12.09 -6.74
N TYR A 80 -32.90 11.25 -5.83
CA TYR A 80 -32.31 11.06 -4.51
C TYR A 80 -30.93 10.40 -4.58
N TYR A 81 -30.69 9.52 -5.55
CA TYR A 81 -29.37 8.98 -5.82
C TYR A 81 -28.39 10.10 -6.22
N LEU A 82 -28.75 10.95 -7.18
CA LEU A 82 -27.90 12.04 -7.65
C LEU A 82 -27.62 13.05 -6.54
N LEU A 83 -28.65 13.41 -5.76
CA LEU A 83 -28.51 14.30 -4.59
C LEU A 83 -27.56 13.71 -3.55
N GLY A 84 -27.76 12.43 -3.22
CA GLY A 84 -26.94 11.73 -2.26
C GLY A 84 -25.49 11.60 -2.71
N ARG A 85 -25.28 11.25 -3.98
CA ARG A 85 -23.95 11.21 -4.62
C ARG A 85 -23.28 12.59 -4.60
N ALA A 86 -24.00 13.67 -4.87
CA ALA A 86 -23.43 15.01 -4.76
C ALA A 86 -22.91 15.28 -3.34
N HIS A 87 -23.74 15.03 -2.32
CA HIS A 87 -23.34 15.20 -0.92
C HIS A 87 -22.17 14.29 -0.49
N ASP A 88 -21.96 13.17 -1.17
CA ASP A 88 -20.89 12.20 -0.88
C ASP A 88 -19.59 12.46 -1.67
N VAL A 89 -19.43 13.63 -2.29
CA VAL A 89 -18.25 13.94 -3.13
C VAL A 89 -16.93 14.03 -2.34
N LEU A 90 -16.98 14.53 -1.11
CA LEU A 90 -15.81 14.67 -0.21
C LEU A 90 -15.53 13.39 0.57
N SER A 91 -14.31 13.24 1.08
CA SER A 91 -13.89 12.06 1.85
C SER A 91 -14.57 11.94 3.21
N SER A 92 -15.03 13.06 3.79
CA SER A 92 -15.76 13.08 5.06
C SER A 92 -17.19 12.58 4.91
N HIS A 93 -17.70 11.86 5.91
CA HIS A 93 -19.10 11.41 5.94
C HIS A 93 -20.09 12.59 5.92
N SER A 94 -21.11 12.51 5.07
CA SER A 94 -22.27 13.42 5.03
C SER A 94 -23.56 12.68 5.45
N PRO A 95 -24.24 13.14 6.51
CA PRO A 95 -25.56 12.63 6.90
C PRO A 95 -26.65 12.86 5.83
N GLU A 96 -26.53 13.94 5.05
CA GLU A 96 -27.42 14.28 3.94
C GLU A 96 -27.29 13.25 2.82
N ALA A 97 -26.06 12.83 2.50
CA ALA A 97 -25.81 11.74 1.56
C ALA A 97 -26.52 10.45 2.01
N GLU A 98 -26.31 10.02 3.26
CA GLU A 98 -26.92 8.81 3.80
C GLU A 98 -28.45 8.86 3.71
N THR A 99 -29.04 9.99 4.10
CA THR A 99 -30.50 10.19 4.08
C THR A 99 -31.07 10.12 2.67
N ALA A 100 -30.43 10.78 1.70
CA ALA A 100 -30.87 10.77 0.32
C ALA A 100 -30.72 9.39 -0.32
N LEU A 101 -29.57 8.72 -0.13
CA LEU A 101 -29.29 7.41 -0.68
C LEU A 101 -30.20 6.31 -0.09
N ALA A 102 -30.48 6.37 1.21
CA ALA A 102 -31.45 5.48 1.85
C ALA A 102 -32.87 5.62 1.26
N LYS A 103 -33.28 6.84 0.90
CA LYS A 103 -34.54 7.07 0.17
C LYS A 103 -34.47 6.50 -1.25
N ALA A 104 -33.35 6.67 -1.95
CA ALA A 104 -33.17 6.15 -3.31
C ALA A 104 -33.34 4.63 -3.36
N VAL A 105 -32.62 3.88 -2.51
CA VAL A 105 -32.71 2.41 -2.48
C VAL A 105 -34.09 1.90 -2.01
N LYS A 106 -34.83 2.69 -1.22
CA LYS A 106 -36.19 2.35 -0.80
C LYS A 106 -37.21 2.55 -1.92
N LEU A 107 -37.04 3.60 -2.73
CA LEU A 107 -37.92 3.90 -3.86
C LEU A 107 -37.66 2.98 -5.04
N ASP A 108 -36.39 2.66 -5.31
CA ASP A 108 -35.98 1.70 -6.32
C ASP A 108 -34.89 0.76 -5.78
N PRO A 109 -35.28 -0.42 -5.25
CA PRO A 109 -34.31 -1.42 -4.79
C PRO A 109 -33.43 -2.03 -5.89
N GLN A 110 -33.74 -1.81 -7.17
CA GLN A 110 -32.95 -2.31 -8.30
C GLN A 110 -31.86 -1.31 -8.76
N LEU A 111 -31.86 -0.09 -8.22
CA LEU A 111 -30.87 0.94 -8.53
C LEU A 111 -29.51 0.63 -7.89
N VAL A 112 -28.68 -0.13 -8.61
CA VAL A 112 -27.36 -0.64 -8.17
C VAL A 112 -26.42 0.48 -7.75
N GLU A 113 -26.43 1.60 -8.46
CA GLU A 113 -25.58 2.75 -8.21
C GLU A 113 -25.91 3.40 -6.86
N ALA A 114 -27.18 3.40 -6.45
CA ALA A 114 -27.61 3.91 -5.15
C ALA A 114 -27.14 3.01 -4.01
N TRP A 115 -27.17 1.69 -4.20
CA TRP A 115 -26.61 0.74 -3.22
C TRP A 115 -25.10 0.92 -3.07
N ASN A 116 -24.38 1.09 -4.18
CA ASN A 116 -22.94 1.34 -4.12
C ASN A 116 -22.62 2.64 -3.38
N GLN A 117 -23.28 3.74 -3.73
CA GLN A 117 -23.01 5.01 -3.07
C GLN A 117 -23.39 4.96 -1.59
N LEU A 118 -24.51 4.31 -1.23
CA LEU A 118 -24.90 4.14 0.18
C LEU A 118 -23.84 3.33 0.95
N GLY A 119 -23.28 2.30 0.32
CA GLY A 119 -22.18 1.52 0.88
C GLY A 119 -20.93 2.36 1.14
N GLU A 120 -20.54 3.21 0.20
CA GLU A 120 -19.43 4.17 0.37
C GLU A 120 -19.69 5.17 1.50
N THR A 121 -20.92 5.69 1.59
CA THR A 121 -21.31 6.59 2.68
C THR A 121 -21.22 5.90 4.06
N TYR A 122 -21.66 4.64 4.17
CA TYR A 122 -21.50 3.85 5.40
C TYR A 122 -20.03 3.55 5.71
N TRP A 123 -19.22 3.31 4.69
CA TRP A 123 -17.78 3.12 4.83
C TRP A 123 -17.10 4.36 5.41
N LYS A 124 -17.41 5.56 4.90
CA LYS A 124 -16.90 6.84 5.45
C LYS A 124 -17.34 7.09 6.89
N ARG A 125 -18.50 6.54 7.29
CA ARG A 125 -18.99 6.54 8.69
C ARG A 125 -18.32 5.45 9.55
N ASN A 126 -17.34 4.73 9.02
CA ASN A 126 -16.70 3.57 9.64
C ASN A 126 -17.68 2.44 10.00
N ASN A 127 -18.84 2.37 9.33
CA ASN A 127 -19.82 1.30 9.50
C ASN A 127 -19.59 0.20 8.45
N VAL A 128 -18.51 -0.55 8.65
CA VAL A 128 -18.04 -1.61 7.74
C VAL A 128 -19.10 -2.66 7.43
N LYS A 129 -19.92 -3.01 8.43
CA LYS A 129 -20.96 -4.05 8.31
C LYS A 129 -22.04 -3.63 7.32
N GLU A 130 -22.59 -2.43 7.48
CA GLU A 130 -23.65 -1.94 6.58
C GLU A 130 -23.10 -1.60 5.20
N ALA A 131 -21.85 -1.13 5.10
CA ALA A 131 -21.17 -0.98 3.81
C ALA A 131 -21.12 -2.30 3.03
N ARG A 132 -20.70 -3.39 3.69
CA ARG A 132 -20.67 -4.74 3.09
C ARG A 132 -22.06 -5.19 2.65
N ASN A 133 -23.07 -5.01 3.49
CA ASN A 133 -24.46 -5.36 3.16
C ASN A 133 -24.92 -4.64 1.88
N CYS A 134 -24.59 -3.36 1.75
CA CYS A 134 -24.96 -2.56 0.57
C CYS A 134 -24.29 -3.07 -0.71
N PHE A 135 -22.97 -3.30 -0.69
CA PHE A 135 -22.27 -3.80 -1.87
C PHE A 135 -22.67 -5.22 -2.26
N GLN A 136 -22.91 -6.10 -1.28
CA GLN A 136 -23.45 -7.43 -1.56
C GLN A 136 -24.88 -7.35 -2.13
N GLY A 137 -25.70 -6.44 -1.58
CA GLY A 137 -27.03 -6.14 -2.10
C GLY A 137 -26.99 -5.70 -3.56
N ALA A 138 -26.07 -4.80 -3.90
CA ALA A 138 -25.84 -4.34 -5.27
C ALA A 138 -25.45 -5.48 -6.21
N LEU A 139 -24.49 -6.34 -5.82
CA LEU A 139 -24.08 -7.51 -6.61
C LEU A 139 -25.21 -8.53 -6.82
N ASN A 140 -26.07 -8.71 -5.81
CA ASN A 140 -27.23 -9.59 -5.91
C ASN A 140 -28.27 -9.08 -6.93
N LYS A 141 -28.29 -7.78 -7.24
CA LYS A 141 -29.14 -7.21 -8.30
C LYS A 141 -28.47 -7.33 -9.66
N LYS A 142 -27.20 -6.90 -9.75
CA LYS A 142 -26.41 -6.93 -10.97
C LYS A 142 -24.93 -6.91 -10.63
N LYS A 143 -24.18 -7.84 -11.22
CA LYS A 143 -22.71 -7.80 -11.18
C LYS A 143 -22.22 -6.47 -11.75
N ASN A 144 -21.41 -5.75 -10.99
CA ASN A 144 -20.91 -4.43 -11.37
C ASN A 144 -19.52 -4.20 -10.76
N MET A 145 -18.71 -3.40 -11.45
CA MET A 145 -17.31 -3.15 -11.09
C MET A 145 -17.16 -2.46 -9.74
N VAL A 146 -17.97 -1.44 -9.45
CA VAL A 146 -17.86 -0.63 -8.22
C VAL A 146 -18.06 -1.49 -6.97
N SER A 147 -19.09 -2.34 -6.93
CA SER A 147 -19.30 -3.24 -5.78
C SER A 147 -18.14 -4.23 -5.61
N LEU A 148 -17.58 -4.76 -6.71
CA LEU A 148 -16.45 -5.70 -6.65
C LEU A 148 -15.22 -5.03 -6.05
N ARG A 149 -14.87 -3.81 -6.51
CA ARG A 149 -13.75 -3.03 -5.96
C ARG A 149 -13.94 -2.74 -4.48
N ASN A 150 -15.12 -2.26 -4.10
CA ASN A 150 -15.40 -1.87 -2.72
C ASN A 150 -15.42 -3.10 -1.79
N LEU A 151 -16.06 -4.20 -2.17
CA LEU A 151 -16.00 -5.45 -1.39
C LEU A 151 -14.58 -5.97 -1.27
N SER A 152 -13.80 -5.91 -2.35
CA SER A 152 -12.39 -6.28 -2.36
C SER A 152 -11.58 -5.52 -1.30
N ILE A 153 -11.82 -4.22 -1.14
CA ILE A 153 -11.21 -3.42 -0.07
C ILE A 153 -11.71 -3.87 1.31
N LEU A 154 -13.04 -3.99 1.49
CA LEU A 154 -13.65 -4.33 2.77
C LEU A 154 -13.19 -5.67 3.35
N VAL A 155 -13.22 -6.73 2.54
CA VAL A 155 -12.88 -8.08 3.01
C VAL A 155 -11.42 -8.14 3.43
N ARG A 156 -10.52 -7.45 2.71
CA ARG A 156 -9.10 -7.40 3.07
C ARG A 156 -8.84 -6.67 4.37
N GLN A 157 -9.63 -5.64 4.70
CA GLN A 157 -9.45 -4.84 5.90
C GLN A 157 -10.20 -5.39 7.12
N GLU A 158 -11.08 -6.37 6.94
CA GLU A 158 -11.83 -6.97 8.04
C GLU A 158 -10.91 -7.50 9.14
N HIS A 159 -11.30 -7.21 10.38
CA HIS A 159 -10.70 -7.78 11.57
C HIS A 159 -11.33 -9.13 11.85
N VAL A 160 -10.49 -10.16 11.85
CA VAL A 160 -10.87 -11.56 12.07
C VAL A 160 -10.02 -12.15 13.19
N ALA A 161 -10.49 -13.23 13.80
CA ALA A 161 -9.88 -13.77 15.01
C ALA A 161 -8.63 -14.60 14.70
N THR A 162 -8.59 -15.25 13.54
CA THR A 162 -7.52 -16.19 13.17
C THR A 162 -6.76 -15.73 11.93
N HIS A 163 -5.52 -16.19 11.80
CA HIS A 163 -4.71 -15.92 10.62
C HIS A 163 -5.28 -16.63 9.38
N GLU A 164 -5.85 -17.82 9.55
CA GLU A 164 -6.49 -18.59 8.48
C GLU A 164 -7.70 -17.86 7.88
N GLU A 165 -8.54 -17.26 8.72
CA GLU A 165 -9.62 -16.39 8.27
C GLU A 165 -9.08 -15.18 7.53
N LYS A 166 -7.97 -14.59 8.02
CA LYS A 166 -7.36 -13.44 7.37
C LYS A 166 -6.84 -13.79 5.98
N VAL A 167 -6.16 -14.93 5.85
CA VAL A 167 -5.69 -15.46 4.55
C VAL A 167 -6.87 -15.64 3.59
N LYS A 168 -7.95 -16.29 4.03
CA LYS A 168 -9.16 -16.48 3.20
C LYS A 168 -9.74 -15.14 2.72
N ASN A 169 -9.84 -14.17 3.63
CA ASN A 169 -10.32 -12.83 3.30
C ASN A 169 -9.42 -12.10 2.29
N ILE A 170 -8.09 -12.28 2.40
CA ILE A 170 -7.15 -11.71 1.42
C ILE A 170 -7.31 -12.38 0.05
N GLU A 171 -7.46 -13.71 -0.01
CA GLU A 171 -7.67 -14.45 -1.25
C GLU A 171 -8.99 -14.07 -1.94
N GLU A 172 -10.08 -13.97 -1.16
CA GLU A 172 -11.38 -13.48 -1.65
C GLU A 172 -11.25 -12.05 -2.20
N GLY A 173 -10.59 -11.16 -1.45
CA GLY A 173 -10.37 -9.79 -1.87
C GLY A 173 -9.56 -9.68 -3.17
N LEU A 174 -8.55 -10.54 -3.35
CA LEU A 174 -7.78 -10.61 -4.59
C LEU A 174 -8.64 -11.03 -5.77
N GLU A 175 -9.50 -12.04 -5.59
CA GLU A 175 -10.40 -12.51 -6.64
C GLU A 175 -11.42 -11.45 -7.05
N LEU A 176 -12.03 -10.75 -6.07
CA LEU A 176 -12.93 -9.63 -6.33
C LEU A 176 -12.24 -8.50 -7.11
N ALA A 177 -10.98 -8.18 -6.79
CA ALA A 177 -10.21 -7.16 -7.52
C ALA A 177 -9.95 -7.57 -8.97
N ARG A 178 -9.62 -8.84 -9.22
CA ARG A 178 -9.43 -9.36 -10.59
C ARG A 178 -10.70 -9.25 -11.40
N GLN A 179 -11.83 -9.65 -10.82
CA GLN A 179 -13.12 -9.54 -11.50
C GLN A 179 -13.49 -8.08 -11.81
N ALA A 180 -13.12 -7.12 -10.96
CA ALA A 180 -13.32 -5.69 -11.26
C ALA A 180 -12.54 -5.26 -12.50
N VAL A 181 -11.25 -5.61 -12.58
CA VAL A 181 -10.39 -5.33 -13.76
C VAL A 181 -10.89 -6.03 -15.02
N GLU A 182 -11.41 -7.26 -14.90
CA GLU A 182 -12.00 -8.00 -16.03
C GLU A 182 -13.26 -7.34 -16.58
N MET A 183 -14.02 -6.62 -15.75
CA MET A 183 -15.19 -5.87 -16.22
C MET A 183 -14.79 -4.64 -17.05
N GLU A 184 -13.77 -3.91 -16.61
CA GLU A 184 -13.26 -2.74 -17.33
C GLU A 184 -11.73 -2.60 -17.19
N ALA A 185 -10.99 -3.08 -18.19
CA ALA A 185 -9.53 -3.11 -18.14
C ALA A 185 -8.85 -1.73 -18.26
N SER A 186 -9.61 -0.67 -18.56
CA SER A 186 -9.17 0.73 -18.60
C SER A 186 -9.30 1.45 -17.27
N ASP A 187 -10.07 0.93 -16.31
CA ASP A 187 -10.35 1.64 -15.05
C ASP A 187 -9.13 1.67 -14.13
N PRO A 188 -8.54 2.85 -13.85
CA PRO A 188 -7.33 2.95 -13.04
C PRO A 188 -7.56 2.56 -11.58
N GLU A 189 -8.75 2.81 -11.06
CA GLU A 189 -9.09 2.50 -9.67
C GLU A 189 -9.15 0.98 -9.43
N SER A 190 -9.70 0.20 -10.38
CA SER A 190 -9.64 -1.27 -10.35
C SER A 190 -8.20 -1.79 -10.32
N TRP A 191 -7.32 -1.23 -11.13
CA TRP A 191 -5.90 -1.61 -11.15
C TRP A 191 -5.19 -1.25 -9.84
N MET A 192 -5.50 -0.09 -9.24
CA MET A 192 -5.00 0.28 -7.92
C MET A 192 -5.48 -0.71 -6.84
N VAL A 193 -6.78 -1.06 -6.83
CA VAL A 193 -7.35 -2.02 -5.88
C VAL A 193 -6.72 -3.40 -6.05
N LEU A 194 -6.44 -3.82 -7.28
CA LEU A 194 -5.72 -5.07 -7.58
C LEU A 194 -4.27 -5.04 -7.09
N GLY A 195 -3.56 -3.91 -7.26
CA GLY A 195 -2.23 -3.70 -6.69
C GLY A 195 -2.23 -3.83 -5.17
N ASN A 196 -3.18 -3.18 -4.51
CA ASN A 196 -3.37 -3.28 -3.06
C ASN A 196 -3.71 -4.71 -2.61
N ALA A 197 -4.47 -5.45 -3.43
CA ALA A 197 -4.79 -6.85 -3.16
C ALA A 197 -3.55 -7.75 -3.21
N TYR A 198 -2.72 -7.60 -4.26
CA TYR A 198 -1.44 -8.31 -4.35
C TYR A 198 -0.50 -7.95 -3.20
N LEU A 199 -0.45 -6.69 -2.79
CA LEU A 199 0.36 -6.27 -1.65
C LEU A 199 -0.11 -6.94 -0.35
N ALA A 200 -1.41 -7.00 -0.10
CA ALA A 200 -1.96 -7.73 1.04
C ALA A 200 -1.67 -9.23 0.97
N THR A 201 -1.78 -9.85 -0.21
CA THR A 201 -1.38 -11.25 -0.44
C THR A 201 0.08 -11.48 -0.10
N PHE A 202 0.96 -10.57 -0.52
CA PHE A 202 2.40 -10.64 -0.25
C PHE A 202 2.70 -10.63 1.25
N PHE A 203 2.09 -9.71 2.01
CA PHE A 203 2.37 -9.56 3.44
C PHE A 203 1.67 -10.58 4.33
N THR A 204 0.50 -11.09 3.92
CA THR A 204 -0.34 -11.95 4.77
C THR A 204 -0.26 -13.42 4.38
N VAL A 205 -0.30 -13.74 3.09
CA VAL A 205 -0.42 -15.14 2.63
C VAL A 205 0.97 -15.73 2.46
N GLN A 206 1.78 -15.10 1.60
CA GLN A 206 3.13 -15.55 1.34
C GLN A 206 3.94 -14.45 0.67
N GLN A 207 5.14 -14.18 1.20
CA GLN A 207 6.10 -13.24 0.63
C GLN A 207 6.77 -13.78 -0.65
N ASN A 208 5.97 -14.03 -1.69
CA ASN A 208 6.44 -14.48 -2.99
C ASN A 208 6.84 -13.27 -3.84
N PRO A 209 8.11 -13.16 -4.31
CA PRO A 209 8.56 -12.03 -5.13
C PRO A 209 7.74 -11.83 -6.41
N ARG A 210 7.11 -12.88 -6.95
CA ARG A 210 6.22 -12.76 -8.12
C ARG A 210 4.98 -11.93 -7.80
N THR A 211 4.43 -12.07 -6.59
CA THR A 211 3.24 -11.33 -6.14
C THR A 211 3.54 -9.84 -6.05
N LEU A 212 4.72 -9.48 -5.56
CA LEU A 212 5.14 -8.07 -5.46
C LEU A 212 5.35 -7.45 -6.86
N LYS A 213 5.93 -8.20 -7.80
CA LYS A 213 6.01 -7.78 -9.22
C LYS A 213 4.63 -7.55 -9.84
N LEU A 214 3.65 -8.39 -9.51
CA LEU A 214 2.26 -8.20 -9.96
C LEU A 214 1.64 -6.94 -9.35
N ALA A 215 1.89 -6.65 -8.07
CA ALA A 215 1.45 -5.42 -7.42
C ALA A 215 2.02 -4.18 -8.15
N MET A 216 3.32 -4.16 -8.40
CA MET A 216 3.99 -3.06 -9.11
C MET A 216 3.50 -2.89 -10.55
N ALA A 217 3.23 -4.00 -11.25
CA ALA A 217 2.64 -3.95 -12.59
C ALA A 217 1.21 -3.37 -12.58
N ALA A 218 0.40 -3.70 -11.57
CA ALA A 218 -0.94 -3.16 -11.41
C ALA A 218 -0.92 -1.66 -11.10
N TYR A 219 -0.04 -1.19 -10.20
CA TYR A 219 0.13 0.25 -9.95
C TYR A 219 0.58 0.99 -11.20
N LYS A 220 1.57 0.47 -11.94
CA LYS A 220 2.02 1.05 -13.21
C LYS A 220 0.88 1.17 -14.23
N ARG A 221 -0.05 0.22 -14.23
CA ARG A 221 -1.21 0.25 -15.12
C ARG A 221 -2.23 1.30 -14.69
N ALA A 222 -2.46 1.47 -13.39
CA ALA A 222 -3.29 2.54 -12.86
C ALA A 222 -2.71 3.94 -13.14
N GLU A 223 -1.38 4.12 -13.02
CA GLU A 223 -0.66 5.37 -13.31
C GLU A 223 -0.69 5.78 -14.80
N ALA A 224 -1.14 4.91 -15.70
CA ALA A 224 -1.28 5.25 -17.11
C ALA A 224 -2.42 6.25 -17.38
N ASP A 225 -3.34 6.41 -16.42
CA ASP A 225 -4.43 7.38 -16.45
C ASP A 225 -4.19 8.53 -15.44
N ALA A 226 -4.76 9.71 -15.72
CA ALA A 226 -4.60 10.90 -14.88
C ALA A 226 -5.18 10.72 -13.46
N VAL A 227 -6.27 10.00 -13.29
CA VAL A 227 -6.88 9.72 -11.99
C VAL A 227 -5.95 8.85 -11.15
N GLY A 228 -5.43 7.77 -11.73
CA GLY A 228 -4.51 6.87 -11.05
C GLY A 228 -3.17 7.53 -10.74
N LYS A 229 -2.59 8.26 -11.70
CA LYS A 229 -1.33 9.02 -11.54
C LYS A 229 -1.40 10.11 -10.47
N ASN A 230 -2.60 10.59 -10.15
CA ASN A 230 -2.80 11.62 -9.13
C ASN A 230 -3.55 11.08 -7.90
N ASN A 231 -3.50 9.77 -7.67
CA ASN A 231 -4.07 9.14 -6.50
C ASN A 231 -3.01 9.03 -5.37
N PRO A 232 -3.20 9.70 -4.22
CA PRO A 232 -2.22 9.68 -3.12
C PRO A 232 -2.07 8.29 -2.48
N ASP A 233 -3.15 7.51 -2.35
CA ASP A 233 -3.13 6.17 -1.75
C ASP A 233 -2.29 5.19 -2.58
N LEU A 234 -2.36 5.29 -3.91
CA LEU A 234 -1.53 4.51 -4.83
C LEU A 234 -0.05 4.75 -4.55
N HIS A 235 0.37 6.02 -4.56
CA HIS A 235 1.76 6.40 -4.33
C HIS A 235 2.27 5.95 -2.95
N TYR A 236 1.45 6.11 -1.92
CA TYR A 236 1.77 5.63 -0.58
C TYR A 236 1.94 4.09 -0.54
N ASN A 237 1.01 3.32 -1.09
CA ASN A 237 1.10 1.85 -1.08
C ASN A 237 2.26 1.33 -1.93
N LYS A 238 2.55 2.00 -3.04
CA LYS A 238 3.72 1.73 -3.88
C LYS A 238 5.03 2.03 -3.13
N ALA A 239 5.09 3.13 -2.37
CA ALA A 239 6.23 3.47 -1.52
C ALA A 239 6.48 2.41 -0.43
N VAL A 240 5.43 1.88 0.21
CA VAL A 240 5.53 0.79 1.18
C VAL A 240 6.12 -0.48 0.55
N ALA A 241 5.69 -0.85 -0.66
CA ALA A 241 6.25 -1.97 -1.40
C ALA A 241 7.74 -1.76 -1.72
N LEU A 242 8.11 -0.61 -2.26
CA LEU A 242 9.49 -0.25 -2.61
C LEU A 242 10.40 -0.21 -1.39
N LYS A 243 9.92 0.32 -0.27
CA LYS A 243 10.63 0.32 1.02
C LYS A 243 10.93 -1.10 1.48
N PHE A 244 9.98 -2.03 1.32
CA PHE A 244 10.19 -3.44 1.66
C PHE A 244 11.24 -4.09 0.74
N GLU A 245 11.28 -3.75 -0.55
CA GLU A 245 12.29 -4.23 -1.52
C GLU A 245 13.66 -3.55 -1.34
N GLU A 246 13.81 -2.63 -0.39
CA GLU A 246 15.02 -1.81 -0.17
C GLU A 246 15.35 -0.86 -1.34
N GLU A 247 14.36 -0.58 -2.20
CA GLU A 247 14.41 0.44 -3.26
C GLU A 247 14.15 1.83 -2.67
N TYR A 248 15.04 2.25 -1.77
CA TYR A 248 14.82 3.40 -0.89
C TYR A 248 14.66 4.74 -1.61
N ALA A 249 15.37 4.95 -2.72
CA ALA A 249 15.26 6.19 -3.49
C ALA A 249 13.84 6.36 -4.04
N SER A 250 13.36 5.34 -4.75
CA SER A 250 12.01 5.28 -5.30
C SER A 250 10.95 5.35 -4.19
N ALA A 251 11.15 4.67 -3.06
CA ALA A 251 10.23 4.75 -1.93
C ALA A 251 10.08 6.18 -1.39
N LEU A 252 11.18 6.93 -1.26
CA LEU A 252 11.16 8.33 -0.80
C LEU A 252 10.46 9.27 -1.78
N GLU A 253 10.62 9.03 -3.09
CA GLU A 253 9.93 9.79 -4.16
C GLU A 253 8.43 9.52 -4.13
N GLU A 254 8.02 8.26 -3.99
CA GLU A 254 6.61 7.88 -3.94
C GLU A 254 5.92 8.38 -2.66
N PHE A 255 6.59 8.34 -1.51
CA PHE A 255 6.07 9.01 -0.30
C PHE A 255 5.95 10.53 -0.50
N ALA A 256 6.94 11.18 -1.13
CA ALA A 256 6.87 12.61 -1.43
C ALA A 256 5.65 12.93 -2.30
N ARG A 257 5.43 12.10 -3.33
CA ARG A 257 4.32 12.29 -4.26
C ARG A 257 2.96 12.14 -3.56
N ALA A 258 2.82 11.21 -2.63
CA ALA A 258 1.62 11.08 -1.81
C ALA A 258 1.38 12.33 -0.94
N CYS A 259 2.44 12.89 -0.33
CA CYS A 259 2.36 14.15 0.44
C CYS A 259 1.93 15.33 -0.43
N GLU A 260 2.49 15.46 -1.63
CA GLU A 260 2.16 16.53 -2.57
C GLU A 260 0.69 16.49 -3.01
N LEU A 261 0.18 15.29 -3.29
CA LEU A 261 -1.20 15.09 -3.75
C LEU A 261 -2.23 15.27 -2.63
N ASN A 262 -1.85 15.01 -1.39
CA ASN A 262 -2.71 15.20 -0.22
C ASN A 262 -1.94 15.74 1.00
N PRO A 263 -1.73 17.07 1.07
CA PRO A 263 -0.92 17.68 2.14
C PRO A 263 -1.52 17.59 3.54
N SER A 264 -2.82 17.31 3.68
CA SER A 264 -3.48 17.14 4.99
C SER A 264 -3.35 15.71 5.53
N TRP A 265 -2.83 14.77 4.73
CA TRP A 265 -2.59 13.40 5.15
C TRP A 265 -1.18 13.24 5.73
N ASP A 266 -1.09 13.12 7.06
CA ASP A 266 0.21 13.08 7.77
C ASP A 266 1.00 11.78 7.60
N THR A 267 0.34 10.67 7.25
CA THR A 267 0.96 9.33 7.26
C THR A 267 2.14 9.21 6.28
N PRO A 268 2.04 9.63 5.00
CA PRO A 268 3.15 9.53 4.06
C PRO A 268 4.34 10.39 4.49
N SER A 269 4.10 11.60 5.01
CA SER A 269 5.15 12.50 5.51
C SER A 269 5.88 11.89 6.71
N SER A 270 5.12 11.31 7.64
CA SER A 270 5.68 10.59 8.79
C SER A 270 6.53 9.39 8.36
N GLN A 271 6.04 8.58 7.42
CA GLN A 271 6.75 7.41 6.90
C GLN A 271 8.01 7.80 6.12
N GLN A 272 7.95 8.89 5.34
CA GLN A 272 9.10 9.46 4.64
C GLN A 272 10.18 9.91 5.64
N GLN A 273 9.80 10.67 6.66
CA GLN A 273 10.73 11.15 7.68
C GLN A 273 11.38 10.00 8.46
N GLN A 274 10.59 8.98 8.82
CA GLN A 274 11.12 7.77 9.47
C GLN A 274 12.14 7.04 8.58
N LEU A 275 11.85 6.90 7.27
CA LEU A 275 12.79 6.29 6.33
C LEU A 275 14.09 7.10 6.21
N ILE A 276 14.00 8.43 6.12
CA ILE A 276 15.17 9.31 6.10
C ILE A 276 16.00 9.13 7.38
N GLN A 277 15.36 9.12 8.55
CA GLN A 277 16.03 8.94 9.83
C GLN A 277 16.71 7.55 9.95
N TYR A 278 16.06 6.51 9.46
CA TYR A 278 16.60 5.16 9.38
C TYR A 278 17.86 5.11 8.50
N LEU A 279 17.81 5.70 7.29
CA LEU A 279 18.93 5.72 6.36
C LEU A 279 20.10 6.56 6.88
N ASP A 280 19.79 7.69 7.51
CA ASP A 280 20.78 8.57 8.17
C ASP A 280 21.52 7.83 9.28
N SER A 281 20.76 7.15 10.14
CA SER A 281 21.32 6.36 11.24
C SER A 281 22.13 5.18 10.72
N THR A 282 21.64 4.50 9.67
CA THR A 282 22.36 3.40 9.02
C THR A 282 23.71 3.87 8.49
N MET A 283 23.73 4.94 7.71
CA MET A 283 24.95 5.48 7.11
C MET A 283 25.96 5.93 8.17
N ASP A 284 25.52 6.66 9.20
CA ASP A 284 26.38 7.10 10.31
C ASP A 284 26.99 5.91 11.06
N LEU A 285 26.19 4.88 11.36
CA LEU A 285 26.67 3.69 12.08
C LEU A 285 27.64 2.85 11.25
N VAL A 286 27.44 2.75 9.93
CA VAL A 286 28.40 2.10 9.03
C VAL A 286 29.72 2.88 9.02
N GLN A 287 29.67 4.19 8.81
CA GLN A 287 30.86 5.05 8.71
C GLN A 287 31.64 5.12 10.04
N SER A 288 30.94 5.20 11.16
CA SER A 288 31.53 5.27 12.50
C SER A 288 31.87 3.90 13.11
N ARG A 289 31.63 2.79 12.38
CA ARG A 289 31.80 1.42 12.86
C ARG A 289 31.06 1.16 14.18
N GLY A 290 29.79 1.55 14.21
CA GLY A 290 28.92 1.43 15.38
C GLY A 290 29.32 2.33 16.54
N ARG A 291 30.09 3.41 16.28
CA ARG A 291 30.66 4.32 17.29
C ARG A 291 31.48 3.59 18.37
N LEU A 292 32.04 2.43 18.03
CA LEU A 292 32.83 1.63 18.97
C LEU A 292 34.24 2.20 19.14
N LYS A 293 34.74 2.19 20.39
CA LYS A 293 36.14 2.55 20.68
C LYS A 293 37.11 1.58 20.00
N ALA A 294 38.24 2.08 19.52
CA ALA A 294 39.26 1.30 18.82
C ALA A 294 39.69 0.01 19.55
N LYS A 295 39.86 0.07 20.89
CA LYS A 295 40.20 -1.11 21.71
C LYS A 295 39.14 -2.21 21.63
N LYS A 296 37.84 -1.84 21.63
CA LYS A 296 36.73 -2.80 21.54
C LYS A 296 36.63 -3.39 20.13
N LEU A 297 36.84 -2.57 19.09
CA LEU A 297 36.93 -3.06 17.70
C LEU A 297 38.06 -4.08 17.54
N GLN A 298 39.25 -3.80 18.07
CA GLN A 298 40.39 -4.73 18.02
C GLN A 298 40.09 -6.04 18.76
N ALA A 299 39.47 -5.98 19.93
CA ALA A 299 39.06 -7.18 20.65
C ALA A 299 38.05 -8.03 19.84
N PHE A 300 37.10 -7.38 19.16
CA PHE A 300 36.15 -8.08 18.28
C PHE A 300 36.85 -8.74 17.09
N LEU A 301 37.76 -8.03 16.41
CA LEU A 301 38.54 -8.58 15.28
C LEU A 301 39.36 -9.81 15.67
N GLN A 302 40.02 -9.76 16.82
CA GLN A 302 40.83 -10.88 17.34
C GLN A 302 39.98 -12.09 17.71
N SER A 303 38.70 -11.89 18.05
CA SER A 303 37.78 -12.96 18.43
C SER A 303 37.06 -13.63 17.25
N ILE A 304 37.30 -13.19 16.00
CA ILE A 304 36.72 -13.81 14.81
C ILE A 304 37.52 -15.07 14.46
N GLU A 305 36.88 -16.23 14.63
CA GLU A 305 37.48 -17.55 14.40
C GLU A 305 36.60 -18.39 13.47
N THR A 306 37.21 -19.21 12.62
CA THR A 306 36.49 -20.03 11.61
C THR A 306 35.48 -21.00 12.21
N LYS A 307 35.72 -21.49 13.44
CA LYS A 307 34.76 -22.32 14.19
C LYS A 307 33.40 -21.66 14.41
N GLN A 308 33.32 -20.33 14.30
CA GLN A 308 32.08 -19.57 14.43
C GLN A 308 31.17 -19.67 13.21
N LEU A 309 31.67 -20.24 12.10
CA LEU A 309 30.83 -20.70 10.99
C LEU A 309 29.86 -21.82 11.43
N GLY A 310 30.15 -22.50 12.55
CA GLY A 310 29.30 -23.54 13.10
C GLY A 310 29.00 -24.62 12.06
N PRO A 311 27.73 -24.92 11.74
CA PRO A 311 27.38 -25.90 10.71
C PRO A 311 28.02 -25.66 9.33
N TYR A 312 28.43 -24.42 9.01
CA TYR A 312 29.06 -24.08 7.74
C TYR A 312 30.58 -24.27 7.72
N GLU A 313 31.21 -24.60 8.86
CA GLU A 313 32.66 -24.78 8.96
C GLU A 313 33.18 -25.91 8.06
N GLY A 314 32.43 -27.02 7.96
CA GLY A 314 32.72 -28.12 7.03
C GLY A 314 32.52 -27.77 5.55
N GLY A 315 32.12 -26.53 5.26
CA GLY A 315 31.89 -26.02 3.92
C GLY A 315 30.68 -26.65 3.26
N GLN A 316 29.68 -27.16 3.99
CA GLN A 316 28.44 -27.69 3.40
C GLN A 316 27.25 -26.84 3.83
N TYR A 317 26.42 -26.45 2.86
CA TYR A 317 25.13 -25.82 3.10
C TYR A 317 24.08 -26.47 2.23
N THR A 318 23.05 -27.00 2.87
CA THR A 318 21.83 -27.41 2.17
C THR A 318 20.88 -26.22 2.14
N ALA A 319 20.70 -25.65 0.95
CA ALA A 319 19.74 -24.59 0.73
C ALA A 319 18.31 -25.12 0.95
N PRO A 320 17.30 -24.25 1.17
CA PRO A 320 15.92 -24.66 1.38
C PRO A 320 15.32 -25.52 0.25
N ASN A 321 15.90 -25.44 -0.96
CA ASN A 321 15.52 -26.27 -2.11
C ASN A 321 16.11 -27.70 -2.08
N GLY A 322 16.87 -28.06 -1.04
CA GLY A 322 17.47 -29.38 -0.85
C GLY A 322 18.83 -29.57 -1.53
N LEU A 323 19.34 -28.56 -2.27
CA LEU A 323 20.65 -28.64 -2.90
C LEU A 323 21.75 -28.36 -1.87
N SER A 324 22.71 -29.27 -1.77
CA SER A 324 23.90 -29.09 -0.95
C SER A 324 25.02 -28.49 -1.79
N VAL A 325 25.55 -27.35 -1.36
CA VAL A 325 26.65 -26.64 -2.00
C VAL A 325 27.88 -26.59 -1.11
N LYS A 326 29.06 -26.41 -1.72
CA LYS A 326 30.30 -26.21 -0.98
C LYS A 326 30.49 -24.73 -0.68
N LEU A 327 30.44 -24.33 0.58
CA LEU A 327 30.65 -22.93 0.97
C LEU A 327 32.15 -22.59 1.10
N ARG A 328 32.51 -21.42 0.57
CA ARG A 328 33.81 -20.79 0.75
C ARG A 328 33.67 -19.49 1.54
N LEU A 329 34.45 -19.37 2.60
CA LEU A 329 34.54 -18.12 3.36
C LEU A 329 35.16 -17.03 2.48
N GLN A 330 34.48 -15.89 2.36
CA GLN A 330 34.98 -14.69 1.68
C GLN A 330 34.84 -13.44 2.55
N PRO A 331 35.74 -12.45 2.39
CA PRO A 331 35.60 -11.17 3.04
C PRO A 331 34.46 -10.35 2.42
N LEU A 332 33.83 -9.50 3.22
CA LEU A 332 32.70 -8.65 2.81
C LEU A 332 33.08 -7.72 1.66
N SER A 333 34.33 -7.25 1.61
CA SER A 333 34.87 -6.38 0.56
C SER A 333 34.95 -7.03 -0.83
N SER A 334 34.90 -8.37 -0.91
CA SER A 334 35.00 -9.12 -2.17
C SER A 334 33.66 -9.49 -2.78
N LEU A 335 32.56 -9.27 -2.06
CA LEU A 335 31.22 -9.63 -2.49
C LEU A 335 30.79 -8.81 -3.71
N GLN A 336 29.98 -9.43 -4.57
CA GLN A 336 29.37 -8.81 -5.74
C GLN A 336 27.89 -8.50 -5.46
N THR A 337 27.33 -7.49 -6.13
CA THR A 337 25.90 -7.19 -6.07
C THR A 337 25.08 -8.38 -6.58
N GLY A 338 23.96 -8.66 -5.91
CA GLY A 338 23.11 -9.83 -6.15
C GLY A 338 23.46 -11.01 -5.25
N ILE A 339 23.04 -12.21 -5.65
CA ILE A 339 23.28 -13.44 -4.91
C ILE A 339 24.73 -13.90 -5.08
N ASN A 340 25.44 -14.14 -3.97
CA ASN A 340 26.80 -14.67 -3.98
C ASN A 340 26.75 -16.18 -3.71
N CYS A 341 26.52 -16.99 -4.74
CA CYS A 341 26.41 -18.45 -4.62
C CYS A 341 27.68 -19.08 -4.07
N GLU A 342 27.54 -20.16 -3.29
CA GLU A 342 28.66 -20.92 -2.70
C GLU A 342 29.58 -20.10 -1.77
N VAL A 343 29.14 -18.93 -1.31
CA VAL A 343 29.90 -18.04 -0.44
C VAL A 343 29.30 -18.03 0.96
N VAL A 344 30.15 -17.94 1.97
CA VAL A 344 29.73 -17.61 3.33
C VAL A 344 30.55 -16.44 3.85
N VAL A 345 29.90 -15.54 4.58
CA VAL A 345 30.57 -14.44 5.27
C VAL A 345 30.50 -14.68 6.77
N LEU A 346 31.51 -14.20 7.50
CA LEU A 346 31.57 -14.26 8.96
C LEU A 346 32.04 -12.92 9.50
N GLY A 347 31.32 -12.40 10.49
CA GLY A 347 31.72 -11.16 11.14
C GLY A 347 31.17 -11.02 12.55
N LYS A 348 31.48 -9.88 13.17
CA LYS A 348 30.99 -9.46 14.48
C LYS A 348 29.94 -8.36 14.33
N VAL A 349 28.86 -8.48 15.10
CA VAL A 349 27.85 -7.42 15.23
C VAL A 349 28.46 -6.24 15.98
N ILE A 350 28.48 -5.06 15.36
CA ILE A 350 29.09 -3.86 15.95
C ILE A 350 28.06 -2.86 16.49
N CYS A 351 26.85 -2.85 15.91
CA CYS A 351 25.70 -2.06 16.39
C CYS A 351 24.40 -2.61 15.79
N SER A 352 23.27 -2.28 16.42
CA SER A 352 21.94 -2.37 15.81
C SER A 352 21.52 -1.01 15.28
N VAL A 353 20.78 -1.00 14.18
CA VAL A 353 20.13 0.22 13.66
C VAL A 353 18.69 0.19 14.15
N ARG A 354 18.26 1.29 14.77
CA ARG A 354 16.87 1.43 15.18
C ARG A 354 15.99 1.61 13.93
N ASN A 355 14.96 0.77 13.83
CA ASN A 355 13.87 0.92 12.90
C ASN A 355 12.60 1.09 13.75
N ASP A 356 11.85 2.16 13.50
CA ASP A 356 10.58 2.38 14.19
C ASP A 356 9.49 1.43 13.65
N ASP A 357 9.68 0.90 12.43
CA ASP A 357 8.99 -0.30 12.00
C ASP A 357 9.65 -1.54 12.63
N SER A 358 8.85 -2.54 12.98
CA SER A 358 9.37 -3.79 13.54
C SER A 358 10.19 -4.62 12.54
N VAL A 359 10.10 -4.33 11.24
CA VAL A 359 10.73 -5.10 10.15
C VAL A 359 11.34 -4.14 9.12
N PRO A 360 12.59 -4.38 8.65
CA PRO A 360 13.49 -5.46 9.07
C PRO A 360 14.24 -5.15 10.37
N PHE A 361 14.69 -6.22 11.06
CA PHE A 361 15.73 -6.08 12.08
C PHE A 361 17.07 -5.77 11.40
N THR A 362 17.66 -4.64 11.74
CA THR A 362 18.85 -4.13 11.04
C THR A 362 20.06 -4.03 11.98
N PHE A 363 21.22 -4.52 11.55
CA PHE A 363 22.47 -4.39 12.31
C PHE A 363 23.68 -4.21 11.37
N CYS A 364 24.80 -3.72 11.91
CA CYS A 364 26.05 -3.65 11.15
C CYS A 364 26.95 -4.84 11.51
N LEU A 365 27.54 -5.45 10.49
CA LEU A 365 28.47 -6.58 10.60
C LEU A 365 29.87 -6.13 10.17
N MET A 366 30.88 -6.47 10.96
CA MET A 366 32.29 -6.23 10.64
C MET A 366 33.03 -7.55 10.48
N ASP A 367 33.72 -7.74 9.36
CA ASP A 367 34.54 -8.92 9.12
C ASP A 367 35.99 -8.77 9.63
N LYS A 368 36.81 -9.80 9.39
CA LYS A 368 38.22 -9.84 9.80
C LYS A 368 39.10 -8.80 9.09
N ASP A 369 38.68 -8.35 7.91
CA ASP A 369 39.37 -7.35 7.08
C ASP A 369 38.96 -5.91 7.45
N LYS A 370 38.13 -5.75 8.49
CA LYS A 370 37.56 -4.47 8.96
C LYS A 370 36.58 -3.84 7.99
N SER A 371 36.10 -4.61 7.01
CA SER A 371 35.00 -4.22 6.14
C SER A 371 33.71 -4.22 6.96
N VAL A 372 32.85 -3.23 6.72
CA VAL A 372 31.56 -3.10 7.41
C VAL A 372 30.45 -3.07 6.38
N CYS A 373 29.40 -3.85 6.61
CA CYS A 373 28.16 -3.78 5.87
C CYS A 373 26.96 -3.75 6.83
N THR A 374 25.85 -3.25 6.32
CA THR A 374 24.55 -3.41 6.97
C THR A 374 24.01 -4.81 6.66
N VAL A 375 23.24 -5.37 7.59
CA VAL A 375 22.47 -6.60 7.39
C VAL A 375 21.03 -6.31 7.78
N THR A 376 20.09 -6.55 6.85
CA THR A 376 18.65 -6.47 7.07
C THR A 376 18.09 -7.89 7.18
N VAL A 377 17.39 -8.17 8.28
CA VAL A 377 16.79 -9.49 8.53
C VAL A 377 15.29 -9.38 8.58
N TYR A 378 14.63 -10.07 7.64
CA TYR A 378 13.18 -10.17 7.54
C TYR A 378 12.68 -11.45 8.23
N ASN A 379 11.37 -11.55 8.44
CA ASN A 379 10.70 -12.71 9.04
C ASN A 379 11.26 -13.14 10.40
N ILE A 380 11.83 -12.19 11.15
CA ILE A 380 12.31 -12.41 12.51
C ILE A 380 11.25 -11.97 13.51
N ALA A 381 10.99 -12.80 14.52
CA ALA A 381 9.96 -12.51 15.51
C ALA A 381 10.28 -11.22 16.29
N SER A 382 9.23 -10.47 16.65
CA SER A 382 9.37 -9.22 17.39
C SER A 382 10.18 -9.40 18.69
N GLY A 383 11.11 -8.48 18.94
CA GLY A 383 12.03 -8.53 20.08
C GLY A 383 13.12 -9.60 19.99
N LYS A 384 13.22 -10.36 18.89
CA LYS A 384 14.34 -11.27 18.60
C LYS A 384 15.35 -10.58 17.68
N GLY A 385 16.59 -11.04 17.73
CA GLY A 385 17.69 -10.46 16.96
C GLY A 385 19.05 -11.00 17.40
N VAL A 386 20.07 -10.28 16.98
CA VAL A 386 21.47 -10.44 17.43
C VAL A 386 21.87 -9.24 18.28
N ILE A 387 22.87 -9.42 19.15
CA ILE A 387 23.38 -8.37 20.03
C ILE A 387 24.82 -8.00 19.66
N ILE A 388 25.26 -6.82 20.10
CA ILE A 388 26.63 -6.33 19.87
C ILE A 388 27.64 -7.33 20.44
N GLY A 389 28.58 -7.76 19.58
CA GLY A 389 29.61 -8.74 19.92
C GLY A 389 29.27 -10.18 19.51
N ASP A 390 28.05 -10.46 19.07
CA ASP A 390 27.72 -11.77 18.48
C ASP A 390 28.55 -12.00 17.21
N SER A 391 29.01 -13.24 17.01
CA SER A 391 29.51 -13.70 15.71
C SER A 391 28.37 -14.17 14.85
N VAL A 392 28.27 -13.66 13.63
CA VAL A 392 27.22 -14.00 12.68
C VAL A 392 27.84 -14.50 11.39
N ALA A 393 27.40 -15.68 10.94
CA ALA A 393 27.68 -16.18 9.60
C ALA A 393 26.43 -16.21 8.74
N ILE A 394 26.58 -15.77 7.48
CA ILE A 394 25.49 -15.68 6.50
C ILE A 394 25.94 -16.42 5.23
N PRO A 395 25.28 -17.53 4.87
CA PRO A 395 25.55 -18.25 3.63
C PRO A 395 24.81 -17.58 2.47
N GLU A 396 25.40 -17.69 1.28
CA GLU A 396 24.90 -17.16 0.01
C GLU A 396 24.30 -15.75 0.13
N PRO A 397 25.08 -14.76 0.61
CA PRO A 397 24.53 -13.44 0.91
C PRO A 397 24.00 -12.76 -0.37
N PHE A 398 22.77 -12.24 -0.29
CA PHE A 398 22.23 -11.33 -1.29
C PHE A 398 22.67 -9.91 -0.97
N VAL A 399 23.46 -9.30 -1.84
CA VAL A 399 24.13 -8.03 -1.58
C VAL A 399 23.55 -6.92 -2.45
N THR A 400 23.22 -5.80 -1.83
CA THR A 400 22.80 -4.58 -2.51
C THR A 400 23.79 -3.47 -2.19
N HIS A 401 24.22 -2.71 -3.22
CA HIS A 401 24.96 -1.47 -3.01
C HIS A 401 23.98 -0.31 -3.10
N VAL A 402 23.55 0.19 -1.94
CA VAL A 402 22.65 1.34 -1.86
C VAL A 402 23.46 2.59 -2.18
N SER A 403 23.13 3.28 -3.27
CA SER A 403 23.81 4.49 -3.71
C SER A 403 22.85 5.42 -4.44
N PHE A 404 22.44 6.52 -3.80
CA PHE A 404 21.57 7.52 -4.39
C PHE A 404 21.73 8.88 -3.69
N THR A 405 21.16 9.93 -4.27
CA THR A 405 21.11 11.27 -3.66
C THR A 405 19.66 11.67 -3.46
N TYR A 406 19.32 12.14 -2.27
CA TYR A 406 17.99 12.63 -1.95
C TYR A 406 18.11 13.89 -1.08
N ASN A 407 17.40 14.96 -1.43
CA ASN A 407 17.49 16.27 -0.77
C ASN A 407 18.94 16.76 -0.54
N SER A 408 19.78 16.66 -1.57
CA SER A 408 21.22 17.00 -1.54
C SER A 408 22.11 16.13 -0.65
N LYS A 409 21.58 15.10 0.00
CA LYS A 409 22.34 14.13 0.80
C LYS A 409 22.61 12.87 0.00
N LYS A 410 23.88 12.46 -0.07
CA LYS A 410 24.29 11.20 -0.71
C LYS A 410 24.23 10.06 0.30
N TYR A 411 23.44 9.04 -0.01
CA TYR A 411 23.42 7.77 0.69
C TYR A 411 24.32 6.79 -0.05
N SER A 412 25.27 6.17 0.65
CA SER A 412 26.13 5.13 0.07
C SER A 412 26.57 4.13 1.13
N PHE A 413 26.09 2.89 1.03
CA PHE A 413 26.49 1.78 1.90
C PHE A 413 26.16 0.43 1.25
N THR A 414 26.83 -0.63 1.70
CA THR A 414 26.54 -2.00 1.26
C THR A 414 25.61 -2.68 2.28
N SER A 415 24.57 -3.33 1.79
CA SER A 415 23.61 -4.10 2.58
C SER A 415 23.63 -5.57 2.19
N ILE A 416 23.48 -6.47 3.17
CA ILE A 416 23.15 -7.88 2.96
C ILE A 416 21.72 -8.10 3.40
N ARG A 417 20.87 -8.54 2.48
CA ARG A 417 19.49 -8.90 2.76
C ARG A 417 19.38 -10.36 3.16
N VAL A 418 18.70 -10.63 4.28
CA VAL A 418 18.40 -11.97 4.78
C VAL A 418 16.90 -12.13 4.92
N ASP A 419 16.27 -12.81 3.96
CA ASP A 419 14.81 -13.04 3.95
C ASP A 419 14.34 -14.03 5.02
N ASN A 420 15.19 -15.00 5.38
CA ASN A 420 14.87 -16.03 6.34
C ASN A 420 15.97 -16.14 7.40
N PRO A 421 15.71 -15.80 8.68
CA PRO A 421 16.73 -15.78 9.71
C PRO A 421 17.32 -17.16 10.00
N LEU A 422 16.62 -18.25 9.65
CA LEU A 422 17.07 -19.63 9.87
C LEU A 422 18.33 -20.01 9.06
N VAL A 423 18.68 -19.23 8.04
CA VAL A 423 19.95 -19.43 7.31
C VAL A 423 21.15 -18.91 8.10
N MET A 424 20.95 -18.05 9.08
CA MET A 424 22.04 -17.45 9.85
C MET A 424 22.59 -18.44 10.90
N VAL A 425 23.87 -18.29 11.19
CA VAL A 425 24.52 -18.90 12.36
C VAL A 425 24.95 -17.77 13.29
N VAL A 426 24.56 -17.86 14.56
CA VAL A 426 24.89 -16.89 15.61
C VAL A 426 25.65 -17.63 16.71
N ASN A 427 26.88 -17.19 17.00
CA ASN A 427 27.77 -17.79 18.01
C ASN A 427 27.88 -19.32 17.87
N CYS A 428 28.28 -19.77 16.67
CA CYS A 428 28.42 -21.18 16.28
C CYS A 428 27.10 -21.99 16.18
N LYS A 429 25.94 -21.41 16.51
CA LYS A 429 24.65 -22.12 16.50
C LYS A 429 23.75 -21.59 15.39
N LYS A 430 23.12 -22.50 14.64
CA LYS A 430 22.10 -22.12 13.66
C LYS A 430 20.92 -21.45 14.37
N VAL A 431 20.35 -20.42 13.76
CA VAL A 431 19.16 -19.76 14.30
C VAL A 431 17.99 -20.76 14.31
N GLY A 432 17.35 -20.89 15.46
CA GLY A 432 16.23 -21.80 15.67
C GLY A 432 14.89 -21.22 15.18
N ARG A 433 13.91 -22.12 14.98
CA ARG A 433 12.54 -21.76 14.57
C ARG A 433 11.81 -20.87 15.59
N ASP A 434 12.25 -20.87 16.84
CA ASP A 434 11.76 -19.99 17.91
C ASP A 434 12.02 -18.49 17.67
N LYS A 435 12.85 -18.16 16.67
CA LYS A 435 13.13 -16.77 16.26
C LYS A 435 12.43 -16.36 14.96
N LEU A 436 11.69 -17.25 14.30
CA LEU A 436 10.91 -16.93 13.09
C LEU A 436 9.59 -16.25 13.49
N ALA A 437 9.18 -15.22 12.74
CA ALA A 437 7.93 -14.48 12.96
C ALA A 437 6.68 -15.28 12.59
#